data_AF-Q8T644-F1
#
_entry.id   AF-Q8T644-F1
#
_cell.length_a   1.000
_cell.length_b   1.000
_cell.length_c   1.000
_cell.angle_alpha   90.00
_cell.angle_beta   90.00
_cell.angle_gamma   90.00
#
_symmetry.space_group_name_H-M   'P 1'
#
loop_
_entity.id
_entity.type
_entity.pdbx_description
1 polymer ?
#
loop_
_entity_poly.entity_id
_entity_poly.type
_entity_poly.pdbx_seq_one_letter_code
_entity_poly.pdbx_strand_id
1 'polypeptide(L)' 'LKISKDKRALKFCKKRLGTHIRGKRKREEMQMMLQKMRKQAQQK' A
#
# COMPACT_ATOMS: atom_id res chain seq x y z
N LEU A 1 -5.93 -1.62 0.07
CA LEU A 1 -5.16 -1.97 -1.14
C LEU A 1 -5.44 -3.35 -1.76
N LYS A 2 -5.83 -4.42 -1.05
CA LYS A 2 -6.43 -5.58 -1.75
C LYS A 2 -7.90 -5.33 -2.15
N ILE A 3 -8.60 -4.59 -1.30
CA ILE A 3 -10.03 -4.23 -1.40
C ILE A 3 -10.27 -2.78 -1.85
N SER A 4 -9.31 -2.14 -2.53
CA SER A 4 -9.40 -0.75 -3.03
C SER A 4 -9.69 0.36 -2.00
N LYS A 5 -9.58 0.09 -0.69
CA LYS A 5 -9.77 1.08 0.39
C LYS A 5 -8.52 1.92 0.68
N ASP A 6 -8.10 2.76 -0.26
CA ASP A 6 -6.78 3.42 -0.20
C ASP A 6 -6.72 4.60 0.77
N LYS A 7 -7.83 5.31 0.96
CA LYS A 7 -7.96 6.36 1.98
C LYS A 7 -7.87 5.78 3.40
N ARG A 8 -8.42 4.59 3.62
CA ARG A 8 -8.31 3.87 4.92
C ARG A 8 -6.89 3.39 5.16
N ALA A 9 -6.22 2.86 4.14
CA ALA A 9 -4.82 2.44 4.23
C ALA A 9 -3.88 3.62 4.55
N LEU A 10 -4.10 4.79 3.94
CA LEU A 10 -3.35 6.00 4.24
C LEU A 10 -3.56 6.47 5.69
N LYS A 11 -4.81 6.49 6.18
CA LYS A 11 -5.12 6.85 7.57
C LYS A 11 -4.44 5.89 8.55
N PHE A 12 -4.44 4.59 8.26
CA PHE A 12 -3.75 3.59 9.07
C PHE A 12 -2.23 3.82 9.09
N CYS A 13 -1.61 4.02 7.93
CA CYS A 13 -0.16 4.27 7.84
C CYS A 13 0.24 5.59 8.52
N LYS A 14 -0.55 6.66 8.35
CA LYS A 14 -0.34 7.93 9.05
C LYS A 14 -0.45 7.75 10.57
N LYS A 15 -1.44 7.01 11.07
CA LYS A 15 -1.59 6.72 12.51
C LYS A 15 -0.40 5.96 13.09
N ARG A 16 0.24 5.09 12.30
CA ARG A 16 1.40 4.29 12.74
C ARG A 16 2.74 5.01 12.59
N LEU A 17 2.92 5.79 11.52
CA LEU A 17 4.20 6.44 11.17
C LEU A 17 4.28 7.92 11.59
N GLY A 18 3.18 8.48 12.09
CA GLY A 18 3.07 9.85 12.60
C GLY A 18 2.79 10.90 11.52
N THR A 19 3.48 10.86 10.38
CA THR A 19 3.39 11.92 9.36
C THR A 19 2.69 11.48 8.07
N HIS A 20 2.06 12.44 7.39
CA HIS A 20 1.37 12.17 6.11
C HIS A 20 2.33 11.71 5.01
N ILE A 21 3.52 12.32 4.92
CA ILE A 21 4.53 12.00 3.91
C ILE A 21 5.01 10.55 4.09
N ARG A 22 5.32 10.13 5.32
CA ARG A 22 5.70 8.74 5.62
C ARG A 22 4.56 7.76 5.33
N GLY A 23 3.32 8.14 5.68
CA GLY A 23 2.14 7.35 5.35
C GLY A 23 1.91 7.17 3.84
N LYS A 24 2.15 8.22 3.05
CA LYS A 24 2.03 8.20 1.58
C LYS A 24 3.11 7.30 0.96
N ARG A 25 4.38 7.49 1.34
CA ARG A 25 5.50 6.64 0.90
C ARG A 25 5.24 5.17 1.20
N LYS A 26 4.81 4.84 2.42
CA LYS A 26 4.54 3.45 2.79
C LYS A 26 3.38 2.83 2.01
N ARG A 27 2.37 3.63 1.67
CA ARG A 27 1.24 3.17 0.84
C ARG A 27 1.69 2.86 -0.60
N GLU A 28 2.54 3.70 -1.17
CA GLU A 28 3.08 3.52 -2.53
C GLU A 28 3.98 2.28 -2.62
N GLU A 29 4.88 2.08 -1.64
CA GLU A 29 5.68 0.84 -1.53
C GLU A 29 4.79 -0.42 -1.49
N MET A 30 3.71 -0.38 -0.71
CA MET A 30 2.75 -1.48 -0.60
C MET A 30 2.01 -1.75 -1.92
N GLN A 31 1.65 -0.68 -2.67
CA GLN A 31 1.04 -0.79 -4.00
C GLN A 31 1.97 -1.51 -4.99
N MET A 32 3.24 -1.11 -5.03
CA MET A 32 4.24 -1.73 -5.92
C MET A 32 4.45 -3.21 -5.59
N MET A 33 4.53 -3.57 -4.30
CA MET A 33 4.67 -4.96 -3.87
C MET A 33 3.47 -5.81 -4.32
N LEU A 34 2.24 -5.32 -4.12
CA LEU A 34 1.04 -6.05 -4.54
C LEU A 34 0.97 -6.26 -6.06
N GLN A 35 1.43 -5.29 -6.85
CA GLN A 35 1.53 -5.44 -8.30
C GLN A 35 2.54 -6.54 -8.68
N LYS A 36 3.71 -6.59 -8.02
CA LYS A 36 4.70 -7.65 -8.23
C LYS A 36 4.12 -9.03 -7.92
N MET A 37 3.45 -9.17 -6.77
CA MET A 37 2.81 -10.44 -6.37
C MET A 37 1.72 -10.88 -7.36
N ARG A 38 0.91 -9.94 -7.88
CA ARG A 38 -0.10 -10.24 -8.90
C ARG A 38 0.52 -10.74 -10.21
N LYS A 39 1.59 -10.09 -10.67
CA LYS A 39 2.33 -10.51 -11.88
C LYS A 39 2.93 -11.91 -11.72
N GLN A 40 3.56 -12.19 -10.58
CA GLN A 40 4.12 -13.51 -10.27
C GLN A 40 3.03 -14.59 -10.23
N ALA A 41 1.87 -14.30 -9.64
CA ALA A 41 0.75 -15.23 -9.59
C ALA A 41 0.14 -15.52 -10.97
N GLN A 42 0.27 -14.61 -11.94
CA GLN A 42 -0.23 -14.78 -13.30
C GLN A 42 0.76 -15.54 -14.21
N GLN A 43 2.05 -15.51 -13.90
CA GLN A 43 3.11 -16.23 -14.64
C GLN A 43 3.19 -17.72 -14.29
N LYS A 44 2.44 -18.16 -13.27
CA LYS A 44 2.37 -19.53 -12.79
C LYS A 44 1.13 -20.20 -13.35
#